data_AF-A0A1E7IQ13-F1
#
_entry.id   AF-A0A1E7IQ13-F1
#
_cell.length_a   1.000
_cell.length_b   1.000
_cell.length_c   1.000
_cell.angle_alpha   90.00
_cell.angle_beta   90.00
_cell.angle_gamma   90.00
#
_symmetry.space_group_name_H-M   'P 1'
#
loop_
_entity.id
_entity.type
_entity.pdbx_description
1 polymer ?
#
loop_
_entity_poly.entity_id
_entity_poly.type
_entity_poly.pdbx_seq_one_letter_code
_entity_poly.pdbx_strand_id
1 'polypeptide(L)'
;MPGPPVTIGAAVIITPGAAGAPDMGTIILIIPPFITANGMPLATAGSLCQMVNSLSGIPYPLVIGPIASSGVRVGGRALVRMGDRIPTPPGILTVLGPPAAPFINDQWPP
;
A
#
# COMPACT_ATOMS: atom_id res chain seq x y z
N MET A 1 -2.65 11.09 1.32
CA MET A 1 -2.33 12.03 2.43
C MET A 1 -0.84 12.30 2.39
N PRO A 2 -0.36 13.46 2.83
CA PRO A 2 1.06 13.63 3.06
C PRO A 2 1.58 12.55 4.01
N GLY A 3 2.68 11.90 3.65
CA GLY A 3 3.22 10.83 4.47
C GLY A 3 4.53 10.26 3.93
N PRO A 4 5.29 9.58 4.79
CA PRO A 4 6.49 8.87 4.35
C PRO A 4 6.13 7.66 3.47
N PRO A 5 6.96 7.35 2.47
CA PRO A 5 6.72 6.20 1.61
C PRO A 5 6.86 4.88 2.38
N VAL A 6 6.13 3.87 1.94
CA VAL A 6 6.23 2.50 2.47
C VAL A 6 6.88 1.55 1.48
N THR A 7 7.17 0.33 1.93
CA THR A 7 7.84 -0.71 1.15
C THR A 7 7.27 -2.09 1.49
N ILE A 8 7.93 -3.15 1.00
CA ILE A 8 7.67 -4.55 1.35
C ILE A 8 7.69 -4.71 2.88
N GLY A 9 6.73 -5.48 3.40
CA GLY A 9 6.53 -5.69 4.83
C GLY A 9 5.63 -4.65 5.49
N ALA A 10 5.25 -3.56 4.80
CA ALA A 10 4.28 -2.63 5.36
C ALA A 10 2.91 -3.30 5.54
N ALA A 11 2.37 -3.21 6.75
CA ALA A 11 1.06 -3.69 7.12
C ALA A 11 -0.04 -2.83 6.48
N VAL A 12 -1.11 -3.51 6.08
CA VAL A 12 -2.28 -2.92 5.46
C VAL A 12 -3.56 -3.54 6.05
N ILE A 13 -4.65 -2.76 6.05
CA ILE A 13 -6.00 -3.22 6.39
C ILE A 13 -6.91 -2.85 5.24
N ILE A 14 -7.80 -3.74 4.83
CA ILE A 14 -8.86 -3.43 3.87
C ILE A 14 -10.23 -3.53 4.51
N THR A 15 -11.06 -2.49 4.33
CA THR A 15 -12.41 -2.42 4.89
C THR A 15 -13.42 -1.92 3.85
N PRO A 16 -14.50 -2.67 3.57
CA PRO A 16 -14.70 -4.07 3.94
C PRO A 16 -13.62 -4.98 3.33
N GLY A 17 -13.37 -6.13 3.96
CA GLY A 17 -12.54 -7.20 3.41
C GLY A 17 -13.30 -8.12 2.47
N ALA A 18 -12.67 -9.21 2.04
CA ALA A 18 -13.21 -10.14 1.05
C ALA A 18 -14.53 -10.79 1.51
N ALA A 19 -14.70 -10.97 2.83
CA ALA A 19 -15.92 -11.51 3.44
C ALA A 19 -16.74 -10.44 4.19
N GLY A 20 -16.54 -9.15 3.90
CA GLY A 20 -17.22 -8.04 4.56
C GLY A 20 -16.50 -7.50 5.80
N ALA A 21 -16.07 -8.38 6.72
CA ALA A 21 -15.25 -7.98 7.86
C ALA A 21 -13.86 -7.44 7.40
N PRO A 22 -13.21 -6.52 8.14
CA PRO A 22 -11.88 -6.02 7.78
C PRO A 22 -10.83 -7.12 7.71
N ASP A 23 -10.03 -7.12 6.64
CA ASP A 23 -8.95 -8.08 6.44
C ASP A 23 -7.58 -7.39 6.60
N MET A 24 -6.59 -8.12 7.11
CA MET A 24 -5.24 -7.61 7.36
C MET A 24 -4.24 -8.25 6.41
N GLY A 25 -3.17 -7.55 6.08
CA GLY A 25 -2.12 -8.10 5.23
C GLY A 25 -0.84 -7.29 5.25
N THR A 26 0.07 -7.67 4.38
CA THR A 26 1.34 -6.98 4.19
C THR A 26 1.67 -6.84 2.71
N ILE A 27 2.37 -5.77 2.34
CA ILE A 27 2.91 -5.60 0.98
C ILE A 27 4.02 -6.64 0.78
N ILE A 28 3.90 -7.47 -0.25
CA ILE A 28 4.87 -8.55 -0.53
C ILE A 28 5.62 -8.34 -1.84
N LEU A 29 5.09 -7.56 -2.78
CA LEU A 29 5.72 -7.34 -4.09
C LEU A 29 5.53 -5.90 -4.54
N ILE A 30 6.61 -5.33 -5.07
CA ILE A 30 6.63 -4.04 -5.76
C ILE A 30 7.08 -4.29 -7.19
N ILE A 31 6.21 -3.93 -8.14
CA ILE A 31 6.41 -4.25 -9.55
C ILE A 31 7.27 -3.15 -10.21
N PRO A 32 8.29 -3.49 -11.02
CA PRO A 32 9.06 -2.51 -11.78
C PRO A 32 8.18 -1.62 -12.69
N PRO A 33 8.62 -0.38 -12.97
CA PRO A 33 9.82 0.26 -12.42
C PRO A 33 9.60 0.72 -10.97
N PHE A 34 10.66 0.66 -10.16
CA PHE A 34 10.65 1.16 -8.79
C PHE A 34 11.86 2.06 -8.54
N ILE A 35 11.72 2.98 -7.60
CA ILE A 35 12.85 3.68 -6.97
C ILE A 35 13.08 3.05 -5.60
N THR A 36 14.29 3.20 -5.07
CA THR A 36 14.64 2.65 -3.76
C THR A 36 14.89 3.75 -2.73
N ALA A 37 14.52 3.51 -1.48
CA ALA A 37 15.01 4.27 -0.33
C ALA A 37 15.57 3.29 0.71
N ASN A 38 16.72 3.61 1.30
CA ASN A 38 17.47 2.70 2.19
C ASN A 38 17.69 1.30 1.57
N GLY A 39 17.92 1.24 0.25
CA GLY A 39 18.10 -0.01 -0.49
C GLY A 39 16.83 -0.83 -0.72
N MET A 40 15.66 -0.38 -0.25
CA MET A 40 14.38 -1.07 -0.44
C MET A 40 13.52 -0.40 -1.52
N PRO A 41 12.84 -1.16 -2.41
CA PRO A 41 11.94 -0.60 -3.42
C PRO A 41 10.75 0.10 -2.77
N LEU A 42 10.31 1.25 -3.28
CA LEU A 42 9.15 1.98 -2.73
C LEU A 42 7.85 1.50 -3.36
N ALA A 43 6.83 1.28 -2.52
CA ALA A 43 5.55 0.77 -2.96
C ALA A 43 4.82 1.80 -3.83
N THR A 44 4.18 1.32 -4.89
CA THR A 44 3.35 2.14 -5.78
C THR A 44 1.97 1.52 -5.95
N ALA A 45 1.05 2.29 -6.54
CA ALA A 45 -0.21 1.77 -7.01
C ALA A 45 0.00 0.50 -7.84
N GLY A 46 -0.74 -0.56 -7.49
CA GLY A 46 -0.63 -1.89 -8.07
C GLY A 46 0.56 -2.75 -7.62
N SER A 47 1.27 -2.38 -6.55
CA SER A 47 1.99 -3.36 -5.73
C SER A 47 1.04 -4.45 -5.23
N LEU A 48 1.56 -5.63 -4.85
CA LEU A 48 0.77 -6.73 -4.31
C LEU A 48 0.89 -6.82 -2.80
N CYS A 49 -0.24 -7.04 -2.15
CA CYS A 49 -0.36 -7.42 -0.76
C CYS A 49 -0.73 -8.90 -0.66
N GLN A 50 -0.19 -9.59 0.34
CA GLN A 50 -0.75 -10.84 0.83
C GLN A 50 -1.70 -10.49 1.97
N MET A 51 -2.99 -10.63 1.72
CA MET A 51 -4.04 -10.42 2.71
C MET A 51 -4.38 -11.75 3.37
N VAL A 52 -4.92 -11.68 4.57
CA VAL A 52 -5.48 -12.81 5.32
C VAL A 52 -6.92 -12.45 5.63
N ASN A 53 -7.84 -13.26 5.13
CA ASN A 53 -9.24 -13.08 5.44
C ASN A 53 -9.47 -13.32 6.94
N SER A 54 -10.00 -12.31 7.64
CA SER A 54 -10.16 -12.34 9.10
C SER A 54 -11.14 -13.39 9.59
N LEU A 55 -12.11 -13.78 8.76
CA LEU A 55 -13.13 -14.77 9.12
C LEU A 55 -12.68 -16.22 8.87
N SER A 56 -12.00 -16.48 7.76
CA SER A 56 -11.58 -17.83 7.35
C SER A 56 -10.10 -18.14 7.63
N GLY A 57 -9.27 -17.13 7.86
CA GLY A 57 -7.81 -17.26 7.96
C GLY A 57 -7.11 -17.56 6.63
N ILE A 58 -7.85 -17.65 5.52
CA ILE A 58 -7.30 -18.00 4.21
C ILE A 58 -6.54 -16.80 3.62
N PRO A 59 -5.29 -16.97 3.17
CA PRO A 59 -4.55 -15.90 2.52
C PRO A 59 -5.05 -15.69 1.09
N TYR A 60 -5.06 -14.43 0.64
CA TYR A 60 -5.41 -14.07 -0.73
C TYR A 60 -4.60 -12.85 -1.23
N PRO A 61 -4.26 -12.81 -2.52
CA PRO A 61 -3.55 -11.68 -3.09
C PRO A 61 -4.49 -10.47 -3.27
N LEU A 62 -3.97 -9.27 -3.05
CA LEU A 62 -4.67 -8.02 -3.33
C LEU A 62 -3.74 -7.04 -4.04
N VAL A 63 -4.18 -6.49 -5.18
CA VAL A 63 -3.45 -5.46 -5.92
C VAL A 63 -3.85 -4.09 -5.37
N ILE A 64 -2.89 -3.24 -4.97
CA ILE A 64 -3.18 -1.89 -4.48
C ILE A 64 -3.86 -1.06 -5.58
N GLY A 65 -4.93 -0.33 -5.23
CA GLY A 65 -5.66 0.52 -6.16
C GLY A 65 -4.85 1.69 -6.75
N PRO A 66 -5.41 2.40 -7.74
CA PRO A 66 -4.67 3.37 -8.56
C PRO A 66 -4.42 4.74 -7.92
N ILE A 67 -5.15 5.09 -6.84
CA ILE A 67 -5.16 6.45 -6.27
C ILE A 67 -4.34 6.46 -4.97
N ALA A 68 -3.17 7.10 -4.98
CA ALA A 68 -2.29 7.27 -3.82
C ALA A 68 -1.65 8.67 -3.85
N SER A 69 -0.35 8.87 -4.07
CA SER A 69 0.17 10.22 -4.32
C SER A 69 -0.32 10.84 -5.63
N SER A 70 -0.80 12.08 -5.57
CA SER A 70 -1.15 12.87 -6.76
C SER A 70 0.08 13.41 -7.51
N GLY A 71 1.17 13.71 -6.80
CA GLY A 71 2.37 14.33 -7.38
C GLY A 71 3.57 13.39 -7.54
N VAL A 72 3.83 12.50 -6.59
CA VAL A 72 5.00 11.60 -6.65
C VAL A 72 4.61 10.29 -7.32
N ARG A 73 5.19 10.05 -8.50
CA ARG A 73 4.92 8.88 -9.33
C ARG A 73 6.21 8.20 -9.76
N VAL A 74 6.16 6.88 -9.90
CA VAL A 74 7.24 6.06 -10.42
C VAL A 74 6.70 5.22 -11.57
N GLY A 75 7.25 5.37 -12.77
CA GLY A 75 6.71 4.72 -13.97
C GLY A 75 5.23 5.01 -14.23
N GLY A 76 4.77 6.21 -13.89
CA GLY A 76 3.36 6.62 -14.00
C GLY A 76 2.45 6.18 -12.85
N ARG A 77 2.94 5.34 -11.92
CA ARG A 77 2.17 4.77 -10.80
C ARG A 77 2.36 5.62 -9.55
N ALA A 78 1.27 5.94 -8.86
CA ALA A 78 1.28 6.79 -7.67
C ALA A 78 2.06 6.14 -6.52
N LEU A 79 2.91 6.90 -5.83
CA LEU A 79 3.65 6.44 -4.65
C LEU A 79 2.67 6.16 -3.50
N VAL A 80 2.87 5.05 -2.79
CA VAL A 80 2.07 4.66 -1.63
C VAL A 80 2.76 5.08 -0.34
N ARG A 81 2.00 5.71 0.57
CA ARG A 81 2.51 6.29 1.80
C ARG A 81 1.80 5.72 3.01
N MET A 82 2.45 5.81 4.16
CA MET A 82 1.82 5.51 5.43
C MET A 82 0.62 6.44 5.64
N GLY A 83 -0.50 5.87 6.08
CA GLY A 83 -1.75 6.58 6.27
C GLY A 83 -2.61 6.72 5.01
N ASP A 84 -2.12 6.34 3.81
CA ASP A 84 -2.95 6.39 2.62
C ASP A 84 -4.19 5.50 2.76
N ARG A 85 -5.32 6.02 2.27
CA ARG A 85 -6.62 5.36 2.16
C ARG A 85 -6.95 5.22 0.69
N ILE A 86 -6.71 4.04 0.14
CA ILE A 86 -6.70 3.76 -1.29
C ILE A 86 -7.94 2.95 -1.64
N PRO A 87 -8.88 3.48 -2.45
CA PRO A 87 -9.97 2.68 -3.00
C PRO A 87 -9.42 1.47 -3.75
N THR A 88 -9.66 0.28 -3.20
CA THR A 88 -9.12 -0.99 -3.69
C THR A 88 -10.22 -2.03 -3.49
N PRO A 89 -10.89 -2.54 -4.54
CA PRO A 89 -11.95 -3.53 -4.37
C PRO A 89 -11.47 -4.71 -3.49
N PRO A 90 -12.25 -5.15 -2.49
CA PRO A 90 -13.66 -4.81 -2.23
C PRO A 90 -13.94 -3.53 -1.42
N GLY A 91 -12.92 -2.79 -0.96
CA GLY A 91 -13.11 -1.68 -0.02
C GLY A 91 -12.08 -0.56 -0.11
N ILE A 92 -11.71 -0.02 1.05
CA ILE A 92 -10.65 0.98 1.19
C ILE A 92 -9.47 0.32 1.88
N LEU A 93 -8.33 0.26 1.18
CA LEU A 93 -7.06 -0.18 1.72
C LEU A 93 -6.42 0.96 2.51
N THR A 94 -6.25 0.77 3.81
CA THR A 94 -5.51 1.66 4.69
C THR A 94 -4.10 1.13 4.89
N VAL A 95 -3.10 1.97 4.63
CA VAL A 95 -1.69 1.64 4.79
C VAL A 95 -1.20 2.04 6.18
N LEU A 96 -0.67 1.09 6.95
CA LEU A 96 -0.27 1.33 8.34
C LEU A 96 1.23 1.58 8.50
N GLY A 97 2.07 0.99 7.66
CA GLY A 97 3.54 1.08 7.77
C GLY A 97 4.17 -0.22 8.27
N PRO A 98 5.45 -0.23 8.66
CA PRO A 98 6.30 0.94 8.91
C PRO A 98 6.71 1.69 7.64
N PRO A 99 7.14 2.96 7.76
CA PRO A 99 7.73 3.70 6.66
C PRO A 99 9.07 3.11 6.22
N ALA A 100 9.35 3.13 4.92
CA ALA A 100 10.63 2.72 4.35
C ALA A 100 11.75 3.74 4.62
N ALA A 101 11.36 5.02 4.61
CA ALA A 101 12.25 6.16 4.84
C ALA A 101 11.50 7.22 5.67
N PRO A 102 11.54 7.15 7.01
CA PRO A 102 10.81 8.08 7.88
C PRO A 102 11.28 9.54 7.76
N PHE A 103 12.44 9.77 7.16
CA PHE A 103 13.01 11.10 6.89
C PHE A 103 12.58 11.70 5.54
N ILE A 104 11.87 10.95 4.69
CA ILE A 104 11.27 11.47 3.46
C ILE A 104 9.78 11.58 3.69
N ASN A 105 9.20 12.73 3.38
CA ASN A 105 7.76 12.93 3.44
C ASN A 105 7.26 13.45 2.09
N ASP A 106 6.39 12.69 1.45
CA ASP A 106 5.67 13.18 0.28
C ASP A 106 4.56 14.12 0.77
N GLN A 107 4.60 15.39 0.36
CA GLN A 107 3.67 16.43 0.77
C GLN A 107 2.44 16.58 -0.15
N TRP A 108 2.35 15.80 -1.23
CA TRP A 108 1.25 15.89 -2.16
C TRP A 108 -0.05 15.30 -1.58
N PRO A 109 -1.22 15.85 -1.95
CA PRO A 109 -2.50 15.26 -1.57
C PRO A 109 -2.66 13.83 -2.12
N PRO A 110 -3.58 13.03 -1.53
CA PRO A 110 -4.00 11.77 -2.13
C PRO A 110 -4.64 11.94 -3.52
#